data_AF-A0AAW2J5B2-F1
#
_entry.id   AF-A0AAW2J5B2-F1
#
_cell.length_a   1.000
_cell.length_b   1.000
_cell.length_c   1.000
_cell.angle_alpha   90.00
_cell.angle_beta   90.00
_cell.angle_gamma   90.00
#
_symmetry.space_group_name_H-M   'P 1'
#
loop_
_entity.id
_entity.type
_entity.pdbx_description
1 polymer ?
#
loop_
_entity_poly.entity_id
_entity_poly.type
_entity_poly.pdbx_seq_one_letter_code
_entity_poly.pdbx_strand_id
1 'polypeptide(L)'
;VLLTTPTTPNTRMKAIVEASEGFVYLVSAVGVTGARASVSDKVQSLLQEIKEETNKPVAVGFGISKPEHVKQVASWGADGVIVGCHGKNTG
;
A
#
# COMPACT_ATOMS: atom_id res chain seq x y z
N VAL A 1 13.64 -1.85 1.36
CA VAL A 1 12.28 -1.27 1.18
C VAL A 1 12.27 -0.47 -0.12
N LEU A 2 11.46 -0.87 -1.10
CA LEU A 2 11.33 -0.16 -2.39
C LEU A 2 9.88 0.28 -2.59
N LEU A 3 9.71 1.54 -3.02
CA LEU A 3 8.43 2.23 -3.17
C LEU A 3 7.82 1.89 -4.55
N THR A 4 6.63 1.31 -4.60
CA THR A 4 5.87 1.15 -5.85
C THR A 4 4.56 1.93 -5.78
N THR A 5 4.29 2.76 -6.80
CA THR A 5 3.03 3.51 -6.95
C THR A 5 2.10 2.81 -7.96
N PRO A 6 0.78 3.05 -7.92
CA PRO A 6 -0.19 2.44 -8.87
C PRO A 6 -0.02 2.81 -10.34
N THR A 7 0.97 3.64 -10.66
CA THR A 7 1.34 4.06 -12.01
C THR A 7 2.59 3.34 -12.53
N THR A 8 3.14 2.40 -11.74
CA THR A 8 4.35 1.66 -12.09
C THR A 8 4.01 0.57 -13.10
N PRO A 9 4.65 0.53 -14.29
CA PRO A 9 4.45 -0.57 -15.24
C PRO A 9 4.87 -1.91 -14.65
N ASN A 10 4.19 -2.99 -15.04
CA ASN A 10 4.45 -4.35 -14.55
C ASN A 10 5.93 -4.77 -14.57
N THR A 11 6.66 -4.39 -15.62
CA THR A 11 8.10 -4.68 -15.76
C THR A 11 8.94 -4.06 -14.65
N ARG A 12 8.56 -2.86 -14.19
CA ARG A 12 9.24 -2.15 -13.11
C ARG A 12 8.82 -2.67 -11.75
N MET A 13 7.58 -3.17 -11.62
CA MET A 13 7.11 -3.86 -10.42
C MET A 13 7.93 -5.13 -10.14
N LYS A 14 8.20 -5.95 -11.17
CA LYS A 14 9.07 -7.14 -11.04
C LYS A 14 10.46 -6.79 -10.53
N ALA A 15 11.10 -5.81 -11.15
CA ALA A 15 12.42 -5.35 -10.72
C ALA A 15 12.42 -4.84 -9.27
N ILE A 16 11.35 -4.15 -8.85
CA ILE A 16 11.17 -3.69 -7.46
C ILE A 16 11.01 -4.86 -6.49
N VAL A 17 10.19 -5.84 -6.85
CA VAL A 17 9.98 -7.06 -6.07
C VAL A 17 11.28 -7.84 -5.92
N GLU A 18 12.02 -8.04 -7.00
CA GLU A 18 13.31 -8.74 -6.98
C GLU A 18 14.33 -8.02 -6.10
N ALA A 19 14.46 -6.70 -6.26
CA ALA A 19 15.38 -5.88 -5.47
C ALA A 19 14.92 -5.62 -4.02
N SER A 20 13.70 -6.01 -3.65
CA SER A 20 13.20 -5.86 -2.27
C SER A 20 13.70 -7.00 -1.38
N GLU A 21 14.34 -6.67 -0.26
CA GLU A 21 14.70 -7.65 0.77
C GLU A 21 13.76 -7.48 1.98
N GLY A 22 13.25 -8.61 2.49
CA GLY A 22 12.31 -8.66 3.61
C GLY A 22 10.86 -8.51 3.20
N PHE A 23 10.43 -7.31 2.78
CA PHE A 23 9.03 -7.02 2.43
C PHE A 23 8.91 -5.97 1.34
N VAL A 24 7.79 -6.01 0.62
CA VAL A 24 7.42 -5.00 -0.40
C VAL A 24 6.60 -3.91 0.27
N TYR A 25 6.96 -2.64 0.03
CA TYR A 25 6.21 -1.51 0.55
C TYR A 25 5.39 -0.85 -0.55
N LEU A 26 4.07 -1.09 -0.50
CA LEU A 26 3.10 -0.51 -1.41
C LEU A 26 2.69 0.87 -0.92
N VAL A 27 3.18 1.92 -1.58
CA VAL A 27 2.82 3.31 -1.30
C VAL A 27 1.95 3.83 -2.44
N SER A 28 0.74 4.29 -2.14
CA SER A 28 -0.06 4.98 -3.15
C SER A 28 -0.24 6.44 -2.79
N ALA A 29 0.28 7.30 -3.66
CA ALA A 29 -0.06 8.71 -3.67
C ALA A 29 -1.52 8.98 -4.07
N VAL A 30 -2.26 7.97 -4.56
CA VAL A 30 -3.55 8.16 -5.25
C VAL A 30 -4.78 8.02 -4.32
N GLY A 31 -4.61 7.56 -3.07
CA GLY A 31 -5.72 6.96 -2.33
C GLY A 31 -6.44 7.79 -1.27
N VAL A 32 -5.78 8.75 -0.61
CA VAL A 32 -6.32 9.40 0.59
C VAL A 32 -6.16 10.92 0.54
N THR A 33 -6.70 11.56 -0.49
CA THR A 33 -6.93 13.00 -0.44
C THR A 33 -8.08 13.31 0.52
N GLY A 34 -7.88 13.11 1.83
CA GLY A 34 -8.64 13.67 2.96
C GLY A 34 -10.16 13.44 3.05
N ALA A 35 -10.82 12.97 1.99
CA ALA A 35 -12.26 13.15 1.77
C ALA A 35 -12.98 11.87 1.34
N ARG A 36 -12.27 10.76 1.05
CA ARG A 36 -12.91 9.49 0.71
C ARG A 36 -13.04 8.60 1.95
N ALA A 37 -14.25 8.10 2.16
CA ALA A 37 -14.57 7.19 3.26
C ALA A 37 -13.87 5.82 3.12
N SER A 38 -13.55 5.41 1.88
CA SER A 38 -12.98 4.10 1.56
C SER A 38 -11.64 4.20 0.83
N VAL A 39 -10.82 3.16 1.01
CA VAL A 39 -9.60 2.94 0.22
C VAL A 39 -10.01 2.55 -1.21
N SER A 40 -9.31 3.08 -2.21
CA SER A 40 -9.62 2.83 -3.63
C SER A 40 -9.40 1.36 -4.00
N ASP A 41 -10.31 0.78 -4.79
CA ASP A 41 -10.20 -0.60 -5.29
C ASP A 41 -8.93 -0.84 -6.14
N LYS A 42 -8.35 0.22 -6.71
CA LYS A 42 -7.05 0.14 -7.40
C LYS A 42 -5.94 -0.38 -6.48
N VAL A 43 -6.04 -0.13 -5.18
CA VAL A 43 -5.10 -0.62 -4.18
C VAL A 43 -5.25 -2.11 -3.99
N GLN A 44 -6.49 -2.60 -3.96
CA GLN A 44 -6.78 -4.02 -3.88
C GLN A 44 -6.22 -4.75 -5.09
N SER A 45 -6.51 -4.26 -6.31
CA SER A 45 -5.99 -4.87 -7.55
C SER A 45 -4.47 -4.94 -7.55
N LEU A 46 -3.81 -3.84 -7.18
CA LEU A 46 -2.35 -3.76 -7.17
C LEU A 46 -1.72 -4.64 -6.07
N LEU A 47 -2.36 -4.75 -4.91
CA LEU A 47 -1.93 -5.67 -3.85
C LEU A 47 -1.98 -7.11 -4.35
N GLN A 48 -3.07 -7.50 -5.01
CA GLN A 48 -3.20 -8.86 -5.57
C GLN A 48 -2.13 -9.12 -6.64
N GLU A 49 -1.92 -8.18 -7.56
CA GLU A 49 -0.92 -8.29 -8.62
C GLU A 49 0.50 -8.45 -8.07
N ILE A 50 0.86 -7.70 -7.03
CA ILE A 50 2.15 -7.86 -6.35
C ILE A 50 2.27 -9.23 -5.70
N LYS A 51 1.21 -9.70 -5.02
CA LYS A 51 1.20 -11.01 -4.36
C LYS A 51 1.22 -12.18 -5.34
N GLU A 52 0.74 -12.01 -6.56
CA GLU A 52 0.90 -13.00 -7.63
C GLU A 52 2.34 -13.08 -8.12
N GLU A 53 3.06 -11.96 -8.09
CA GLU A 53 4.46 -11.87 -8.53
C GLU A 53 5.48 -12.16 -7.41
N THR A 54 5.04 -12.24 -6.15
CA THR A 54 5.92 -12.55 -5.02
C THR A 54 5.23 -13.17 -3.82
N ASN A 55 5.95 -14.08 -3.16
CA ASN A 55 5.58 -14.62 -1.84
C ASN A 55 6.14 -13.77 -0.68
N LYS A 56 6.79 -12.64 -0.97
CA LYS A 56 7.30 -11.73 0.06
C LYS A 56 6.11 -11.02 0.74
N PRO A 57 6.18 -10.77 2.06
CA PRO A 57 5.17 -9.96 2.75
C PRO A 57 4.98 -8.60 2.08
N VAL A 58 3.73 -8.17 1.89
CA VAL A 58 3.40 -6.87 1.30
C VAL A 58 2.78 -5.96 2.37
N ALA A 59 3.48 -4.87 2.67
CA ALA A 59 3.03 -3.83 3.58
C ALA A 59 2.43 -2.65 2.82
N VAL A 60 1.28 -2.17 3.26
CA VAL A 60 0.45 -1.19 2.55
C VAL A 60 0.43 0.12 3.33
N GLY A 61 1.00 1.19 2.78
CA GLY A 61 1.13 2.51 3.43
C GLY A 61 0.35 3.63 2.73
N PHE A 62 -0.69 4.14 3.40
CA PHE A 62 -1.74 4.95 2.77
C PHE A 62 -2.21 6.12 3.61
N GLY A 63 -1.31 6.83 4.30
CA GLY A 63 -1.71 7.93 5.20
C GLY A 63 -2.90 7.56 6.09
N ILE A 64 -3.00 6.28 6.47
CA ILE A 64 -4.22 5.68 7.00
C ILE A 64 -4.48 6.33 8.34
N SER A 65 -5.48 7.20 8.37
CA SER A 65 -5.80 7.98 9.57
C SER A 65 -6.99 7.37 10.33
N LYS A 66 -7.63 6.33 9.77
CA LYS A 66 -8.82 5.68 10.34
C LYS A 66 -8.63 4.16 10.48
N PRO A 67 -9.09 3.55 11.58
CA PRO A 67 -9.05 2.09 11.78
C PRO A 67 -9.81 1.30 10.71
N GLU A 68 -10.85 1.89 10.12
CA GLU A 68 -11.68 1.26 9.08
C GLU A 68 -10.87 0.93 7.82
N HIS A 69 -9.94 1.82 7.43
CA HIS A 69 -9.06 1.60 6.29
C HIS A 69 -8.06 0.48 6.56
N VAL A 70 -7.58 0.36 7.79
CA VAL A 70 -6.71 -0.76 8.21
C VAL A 70 -7.45 -2.07 8.05
N LYS A 71 -8.70 -2.16 8.53
CA LYS A 71 -9.55 -3.36 8.40
C LYS A 71 -9.83 -3.69 6.94
N GLN A 72 -10.14 -2.69 6.12
CA GLN A 72 -10.41 -2.86 4.70
C GLN A 72 -9.18 -3.44 3.99
N VAL A 73 -8.00 -2.86 4.20
CA VAL A 73 -6.74 -3.31 3.59
C VAL A 73 -6.31 -4.68 4.09
N ALA A 74 -6.47 -4.94 5.39
CA ALA A 74 -6.21 -6.27 5.96
C ALA A 74 -7.14 -7.34 5.35
N SER A 75 -8.41 -7.01 5.11
CA SER A 75 -9.38 -7.93 4.47
C SER A 75 -9.01 -8.29 3.03
N TRP A 76 -8.20 -7.46 2.37
CA TRP A 76 -7.68 -7.73 1.03
C TRP A 76 -6.41 -8.59 1.02
N GLY A 77 -5.90 -8.98 2.20
CA GLY A 77 -4.73 -9.85 2.33
C GLY A 77 -3.41 -9.10 2.41
N ALA A 78 -3.39 -7.86 2.88
CA ALA A 78 -2.14 -7.17 3.19
C ALA A 78 -1.47 -7.81 4.43
N ASP A 79 -0.16 -8.05 4.35
CA ASP A 79 0.61 -8.65 5.46
C ASP A 79 1.03 -7.60 6.50
N GLY A 80 0.96 -6.32 6.13
CA GLY A 80 1.21 -5.21 7.03
C GLY A 80 0.49 -3.95 6.59
N VAL A 81 0.17 -3.08 7.55
CA VAL A 81 -0.40 -1.75 7.29
C VAL A 81 0.49 -0.72 7.93
N ILE A 82 0.99 0.22 7.13
CA ILE A 82 1.85 1.31 7.62
C ILE A 82 1.01 2.57 7.75
N VAL A 83 0.87 3.00 9.01
CA VAL A 83 0.16 4.22 9.39
C VAL A 83 1.18 5.36 9.43
N GLY A 84 1.13 6.22 8.43
CA GLY A 84 1.84 7.50 8.47
C GLY A 84 1.08 8.47 9.35
N CYS A 85 1.68 8.90 10.46
CA CYS A 85 1.17 10.02 11.24
C CYS A 85 1.37 11.30 10.41
N HIS A 86 0.31 11.82 9.81
CA HIS A 86 0.28 13.26 9.56
C HIS A 86 0.16 13.88 10.96
N GLY A 87 1.25 14.47 11.44
CA GLY A 87 1.23 15.24 12.67
C GLY A 87 0.04 16.18 12.61
N LYS A 88 -0.96 15.96 13.46
CA LYS A 88 -1.88 17.06 13.77
C LYS A 88 -1.01 18.10 14.43
N ASN A 89 -0.72 19.16 13.68
CA ASN A 89 -0.31 20.43 14.26
C ASN A 89 -1.42 20.79 15.25
N THR A 90 -1.21 20.42 16.51
CA THR A 90 -2.07 20.77 17.64
C THR A 90 -1.56 22.13 18.07
N GLY A 91 -1.98 23.15 17.32
CA GLY A 91 -1.92 24.55 17.70
C GLY A 91 -3.31 24.99 18.13
#